data_AF-X1DS76-F1
#
_entry.id   AF-X1DS76-F1
#
_cell.length_a   1.000
_cell.length_b   1.000
_cell.length_c   1.000
_cell.angle_alpha   90.00
_cell.angle_beta   90.00
_cell.angle_gamma   90.00
#
_symmetry.space_group_name_H-M   'P 1'
#
loop_
_entity.id
_entity.type
_entity.pdbx_description
1 polymer ?
#
loop_
_entity_poly.entity_id
_entity_poly.type
_entity_poly.pdbx_seq_one_letter_code
_entity_poly.pdbx_strand_id
1 'polypeptide(L)' 'MVSSEKLAWLCQVNPAQVRKDLGYFGEFGVRGMGYDVIDLQAQIKKILAVNRYWNLSIAGIGTLGSALMKPQNIL' A
#
# COMPACT_ATOMS: atom_id res chain seq x y z
N MET A 1 11.68 -3.15 12.99
CA MET A 1 10.44 -3.78 13.52
C MET A 1 9.39 -2.74 13.86
N VAL A 2 8.12 -3.01 13.56
CA VAL A 2 6.94 -2.22 13.95
C VAL A 2 5.83 -3.15 14.44
N SER A 3 5.10 -2.79 15.50
CA SER A 3 4.02 -3.64 16.03
C SER A 3 2.70 -3.45 15.28
N SER A 4 1.80 -4.44 15.37
CA SER A 4 0.43 -4.32 14.87
C SER A 4 -0.33 -3.16 15.51
N GLU A 5 -0.05 -2.86 16.79
CA GLU A 5 -0.65 -1.75 17.53
C GLU A 5 -0.24 -0.40 16.94
N LYS A 6 1.04 -0.24 16.59
CA LYS A 6 1.52 1.00 15.99
C LYS A 6 0.98 1.20 14.57
N LEU A 7 0.94 0.14 13.76
CA LEU A 7 0.34 0.19 12.43
C LEU A 7 -1.16 0.49 12.50
N ALA A 8 -1.87 -0.15 13.43
CA ALA A 8 -3.29 0.08 13.64
C ALA A 8 -3.61 1.53 14.02
N TRP A 9 -2.79 2.12 14.90
CA TRP A 9 -2.90 3.54 15.26
C TRP A 9 -2.67 4.47 14.06
N LEU A 10 -1.65 4.20 13.24
CA LEU A 10 -1.39 5.01 12.02
C LEU A 10 -2.51 4.89 10.99
N CYS A 11 -3.08 3.70 10.83
CA CYS A 11 -4.14 3.43 9.86
C CYS A 11 -5.55 3.68 10.40
N GLN A 12 -5.70 4.11 11.67
CA GLN A 12 -6.99 4.32 12.35
C GLN A 12 -7.90 3.08 12.31
N VAL A 13 -7.31 1.90 12.55
CA VAL A 13 -8.01 0.60 12.63
C VAL A 13 -7.65 -0.12 13.94
N ASN A 14 -8.23 -1.29 14.19
CA ASN A 14 -7.84 -2.12 15.34
C ASN A 14 -6.66 -3.06 14.99
N PRO A 15 -5.82 -3.48 15.97
CA PRO A 15 -4.66 -4.34 15.70
C PRO A 15 -5.01 -5.72 15.15
N ALA A 16 -6.19 -6.26 15.47
CA ALA A 16 -6.63 -7.55 14.93
C ALA A 16 -6.93 -7.47 13.43
N GLN A 17 -7.47 -6.34 12.97
CA GLN A 17 -7.72 -6.06 11.56
C GLN A 17 -6.41 -6.00 10.78
N VAL A 18 -5.38 -5.31 11.29
CA VAL A 18 -4.04 -5.30 10.66
C VAL A 18 -3.48 -6.71 10.50
N ARG A 19 -3.54 -7.53 11.56
CA ARG A 19 -3.07 -8.93 11.51
C ARG A 19 -3.85 -9.77 10.50
N LYS A 20 -5.17 -9.61 10.47
CA LYS A 20 -6.05 -10.33 9.55
C LYS A 20 -5.82 -9.92 8.10
N ASP A 21 -5.73 -8.62 7.82
CA ASP A 21 -5.54 -8.09 6.48
C ASP A 21 -4.19 -8.48 5.90
N LEU A 22 -3.12 -8.36 6.67
CA LEU A 22 -1.81 -8.85 6.25
C LEU A 22 -1.82 -10.38 6.09
N GLY A 23 -2.49 -11.10 6.99
CA GLY A 23 -2.65 -12.56 6.90
C GLY A 23 -3.33 -13.04 5.62
N TYR A 24 -4.24 -12.26 5.02
CA TYR A 24 -4.86 -12.61 3.73
C TYR A 24 -3.87 -12.63 2.57
N PHE A 25 -2.76 -11.90 2.67
CA PHE A 25 -1.73 -11.84 1.63
C PHE A 25 -0.55 -12.78 1.86
N GLY A 26 -0.53 -13.51 2.99
CA GLY A 26 0.53 -14.46 3.34
C GLY A 26 0.99 -14.33 4.78
N GLU A 27 2.14 -14.93 5.09
CA GLU A 27 2.76 -14.80 6.42
C GLU A 27 3.55 -13.50 6.51
N PHE A 28 3.12 -12.60 7.39
CA PHE A 28 3.76 -11.33 7.65
C PHE A 28 4.24 -11.23 9.09
N GLY A 29 5.47 -10.77 9.25
CA GLY A 29 6.07 -10.50 10.55
C GLY A 29 6.38 -11.76 11.35
N VAL A 30 6.83 -11.54 12.59
CA VAL A 30 7.19 -12.58 13.55
C VAL A 30 6.32 -12.39 14.79
N ARG A 31 5.64 -13.47 15.21
CA ARG A 31 4.74 -13.44 16.38
C ARG A 31 5.48 -12.91 17.61
N GLY A 32 4.94 -11.88 18.24
CA GLY A 32 5.54 -11.22 19.41
C GLY A 32 6.63 -10.18 19.10
N MET A 33 7.15 -10.13 17.87
CA MET A 33 8.17 -9.17 17.44
C MET A 33 7.63 -8.08 16.50
N GLY A 34 6.51 -8.37 15.82
CA GLY A 34 5.89 -7.46 14.86
C GLY A 34 6.41 -7.66 13.44
N TYR A 35 6.42 -6.60 12.63
CA TYR A 35 6.77 -6.62 11.21
C TYR A 35 8.09 -5.94 10.96
N ASP A 36 8.96 -6.51 10.12
CA ASP A 36 10.08 -5.73 9.60
C ASP A 36 9.55 -4.66 8.64
N VAL A 37 10.04 -3.43 8.78
CA VAL A 37 9.48 -2.27 8.06
C VAL A 37 9.88 -2.31 6.58
N ILE A 38 11.12 -2.70 6.29
CA ILE A 38 11.66 -2.73 4.92
C ILE A 38 10.99 -3.88 4.16
N ASP A 39 10.92 -5.06 4.76
CA ASP A 39 10.29 -6.22 4.13
C ASP A 39 8.78 -6.01 3.94
N LEU A 40 8.07 -5.50 4.97
CA LEU A 40 6.65 -5.19 4.87
C LEU A 40 6.38 -4.18 3.75
N GLN A 41 7.19 -3.13 3.64
CA GLN A 41 7.04 -2.15 2.56
C GLN A 41 7.27 -2.78 1.18
N ALA A 42 8.29 -3.63 1.03
CA ALA A 42 8.58 -4.31 -0.22
C ALA A 42 7.44 -5.24 -0.64
N GLN A 43 6.88 -6.02 0.30
CA GLN A 43 5.76 -6.91 0.04
C GLN A 43 4.48 -6.13 -0.29
N ILE A 44 4.15 -5.05 0.43
CA ILE A 44 2.99 -4.22 0.11
C ILE A 44 3.12 -3.61 -1.29
N LYS A 45 4.30 -3.11 -1.66
CA LYS A 45 4.55 -2.59 -3.02
C LYS A 45 4.32 -3.65 -4.09
N LYS A 46 4.72 -4.89 -3.81
CA LYS A 46 4.51 -6.05 -4.69
C LYS A 46 3.02 -6.42 -4.81
N ILE A 47 2.29 -6.47 -3.69
CA ILE A 47 0.84 -6.75 -3.66
C ILE A 47 0.08 -5.71 -4.47
N LEU A 48 0.38 -4.44 -4.27
CA LEU A 48 -0.25 -3.33 -4.99
C LEU A 48 0.27 -3.16 -6.43
N ALA A 49 1.28 -3.95 -6.83
CA ALA A 49 1.93 -3.88 -8.13
C ALA A 49 2.38 -2.44 -8.50
N VAL A 50 2.83 -1.66 -7.52
CA VAL A 50 3.38 -0.30 -7.71
C VAL A 50 4.90 -0.30 -7.96
N ASN A 51 5.47 -1.49 -8.12
CA ASN A 51 6.87 -1.74 -8.46
C ASN A 51 7.07 -2.01 -9.96
N ARG A 52 6.11 -1.63 -10.81
CA ARG A 52 6.15 -1.78 -12.27
C ARG A 52 5.53 -0.58 -12.97
N TYR A 53 5.87 -0.41 -14.25
CA TYR A 53 5.19 0.55 -15.12
C TYR A 53 3.82 0.01 -15.53
N TRP A 54 2.83 0.91 -15.51
CA TRP A 54 1.49 0.67 -16.02
C TRP A 54 1.29 1.51 -17.28
N ASN A 55 1.10 0.84 -18.42
CA ASN A 55 0.73 1.49 -19.66
C ASN A 55 -0.77 1.77 -19.59
N LEU A 56 -1.13 3.01 -19.27
CA LEU A 56 -2.51 3.47 -19.18
C LEU A 56 -2.82 4.41 -20.34
N SER A 57 -4.09 4.46 -20.75
CA SER A 57 -4.57 5.35 -21.81
C SER A 57 -5.86 6.01 -21.36
N ILE A 58 -6.04 7.29 -21.70
CA ILE A 58 -7.24 8.04 -21.39
C ILE A 58 -8.06 8.17 -22.67
N ALA A 59 -9.30 7.70 -22.65
CA ALA A 59 -10.25 7.88 -23.74
C ALA A 59 -11.14 9.10 -23.47
N GLY A 60 -11.08 10.09 -24.36
CA GLY A 60 -11.79 11.37 -24.21
C GLY A 60 -10.96 12.44 -23.51
N ILE A 61 -10.56 13.47 -24.25
CA ILE A 61 -9.77 14.61 -23.76
C ILE A 61 -10.68 15.83 -23.60
N GLY A 62 -11.63 15.73 -22.68
CA GLY A 62 -12.41 16.87 -22.21
C GLY A 62 -11.69 17.64 -21.11
N THR A 63 -12.40 18.48 -20.36
CA THR A 63 -11.85 19.22 -19.22
C THR A 63 -11.21 18.30 -18.18
N LEU A 64 -11.87 17.17 -17.86
CA LEU A 64 -11.36 16.18 -16.90
C LEU A 64 -10.15 15.41 -17.46
N GLY A 65 -10.22 14.92 -18.70
CA GLY A 65 -9.10 14.23 -19.33
C GLY A 65 -7.85 15.12 -19.43
N SER A 66 -8.05 16.39 -19.78
CA SER A 66 -6.98 17.39 -19.81
C SER A 66 -6.41 17.69 -18.42
N ALA A 67 -7.24 17.68 -17.37
CA ALA A 67 -6.77 17.86 -15.99
C ALA A 67 -5.96 16.65 -15.50
N LEU A 68 -6.37 15.42 -15.85
CA LEU A 68 -5.67 14.18 -15.48
C LEU A 68 -4.35 13.99 -16.24
N MET A 69 -4.22 14.54 -17.45
CA MET A 69 -2.97 14.51 -18.22
C MET A 69 -1.96 15.57 -17.76
N LYS A 70 -2.38 16.59 -17.00
CA LYS A 70 -1.41 17.50 -16.39
C LYS A 70 -0.59 16.70 -15.38
N PRO A 71 0.75 16.81 -15.41
CA PRO A 71 1.58 16.13 -14.43
C PRO A 71 1.24 16.69 -13.04
N GLN A 72 0.44 15.94 -12.28
CA GLN A 72 0.39 16.09 -10.85
C GLN A 72 1.69 15.48 -10.33
N ASN A 73 2.47 16.28 -9.61
CA ASN A 73 3.70 15.87 -8.96
C ASN A 73 3.36 14.77 -7.93
N ILE A 74 3.35 13.51 -8.38
CA ILE A 74 3.22 12.32 -7.54
C ILE A 74 4.63 11.75 -7.43
N LEU A 75 5.47 12.49 -6.72
CA LEU A 75 6.70 12.07 -6.07
C LEU A 75 6.78 12.80 -4.73
#